data_AF-A0AAE6VUT3-F1
#
_entry.id   AF-A0AAE6VUT3-F1
#
_cell.length_a   1.000
_cell.length_b   1.000
_cell.length_c   1.000
_cell.angle_alpha   90.00
_cell.angle_beta   90.00
_cell.angle_gamma   90.00
#
_symmetry.space_group_name_H-M   'P 1'
#
loop_
_entity.id
_entity.type
_entity.pdbx_description
1 polymer ?
#
loop_
_entity_poly.entity_id
_entity_poly.type
_entity_poly.pdbx_seq_one_letter_code
_entity_poly.pdbx_strand_id
1 'polypeptide(L)' 'MLIVGILGVIIIYGGFLYLLFSGRSTAALPWFLLISPWICVYFGLTHVQQVAVIQWFTHKLSFKKSTK' A
#
# COMPACT_ATOMS: atom_id res chain seq x y z
N MET A 1 5.56 -15.53 0.69
CA MET A 1 4.34 -14.68 0.65
C MET A 1 4.66 -13.19 0.73
N LEU A 2 5.46 -12.72 1.71
CA LEU A 2 5.88 -11.31 1.82
C LEU A 2 6.63 -10.77 0.58
N ILE A 3 7.53 -11.58 0.00
CA ILE A 3 8.26 -11.27 -1.24
C ILE A 3 7.31 -11.03 -2.42
N VAL A 4 6.23 -11.81 -2.52
CA VAL A 4 5.23 -11.68 -3.60
C VAL A 4 4.46 -10.35 -3.46
N GLY A 5 4.16 -9.94 -2.23
CA GLY A 5 3.55 -8.64 -1.95
C GLY A 5 4.46 -7.47 -2.35
N ILE A 6 5.75 -7.51 -1.96
CA ILE A 6 6.73 -6.47 -2.34
C ILE A 6 6.91 -6.41 -3.86
N LEU A 7 7.01 -7.57 -4.52
CA LEU A 7 7.13 -7.64 -5.97
C LEU A 7 5.88 -7.09 -6.67
N GLY A 8 4.69 -7.36 -6.12
CA GLY A 8 3.43 -6.78 -6.59
C GLY A 8 3.38 -5.26 -6.46
N VAL A 9 3.86 -4.69 -5.35
CA VAL A 9 4.02 -3.23 -5.19
C VAL A 9 4.95 -2.68 -6.27
N ILE A 10 6.14 -3.27 -6.45
CA ILE A 10 7.12 -2.80 -7.44
C ILE A 10 6.53 -2.83 -8.86
N ILE A 11 5.84 -3.91 -9.24
CA ILE A 11 5.26 -4.04 -10.58
C ILE A 11 4.12 -3.05 -10.81
N ILE A 12 3.22 -2.88 -9.83
CA ILE A 12 2.04 -2.02 -9.99
C ILE A 12 2.45 -0.54 -9.99
N TYR A 13 3.31 -0.12 -9.05
CA TYR A 13 3.81 1.25 -9.03
C TYR A 13 4.77 1.54 -10.18
N GLY A 14 5.61 0.57 -10.56
CA GLY A 14 6.51 0.69 -11.72
C GLY A 14 5.73 0.80 -13.04
N GLY A 15 4.68 -0.01 -13.21
CA GLY A 15 3.80 0.07 -14.37
C GLY A 15 3.01 1.38 -14.43
N PHE A 16 2.53 1.88 -13.29
CA PHE A 16 1.85 3.17 -13.21
C PHE A 16 2.80 4.33 -13.57
N LEU A 17 4.04 4.30 -13.05
CA LEU A 17 5.05 5.31 -13.33
C LEU A 17 5.47 5.27 -14.81
N TYR A 18 5.63 4.08 -15.40
CA TYR A 18 5.87 3.91 -16.83
C TYR A 18 4.74 4.50 -17.70
N LEU A 19 3.47 4.26 -17.33
CA LEU A 19 2.32 4.80 -18.04
C LEU A 19 2.22 6.33 -17.90
N LEU A 20 2.56 6.86 -16.72
CA LEU A 20 2.61 8.30 -16.44
C LEU A 20 3.66 8.99 -17.33
N PHE A 21 4.86 8.43 -17.45
CA PHE A 21 5.91 8.96 -18.33
C PHE A 21 5.60 8.77 -19.83
N SER A 22 4.83 7.72 -20.18
CA SER A 22 4.41 7.46 -21.56
C SER A 22 3.20 8.32 -22.01
N GLY A 23 2.67 9.19 -21.15
CA GLY A 23 1.55 10.09 -21.47
C GLY A 23 0.22 9.37 -21.75
N ARG A 24 0.09 8.09 -21.39
CA ARG A 24 -1.16 7.34 -21.54
C ARG A 24 -2.09 7.64 -20.39
N SER A 25 -3.39 7.74 -20.68
CA SER A 25 -4.42 7.98 -19.66
C SER A 25 -4.38 6.90 -18.59
N THR A 26 -3.94 7.27 -17.38
CA THR A 26 -3.94 6.43 -16.18
C THR A 26 -5.30 6.38 -15.49
N ALA A 27 -6.30 7.09 -16.02
CA ALA A 27 -7.66 7.13 -15.50
C ALA A 27 -8.37 5.76 -15.53
N ALA A 28 -7.90 4.85 -16.39
CA ALA A 28 -8.43 3.49 -16.50
C ALA A 28 -7.83 2.50 -15.51
N LEU A 29 -6.80 2.86 -14.73
CA LEU A 29 -6.29 1.95 -13.70
C LEU A 29 -7.17 2.09 -12.45
N PRO A 30 -8.01 1.09 -12.14
CA PRO A 30 -8.82 1.14 -10.94
C PRO A 30 -7.89 1.24 -9.73
N TRP A 31 -8.12 2.23 -8.89
CA TRP A 31 -7.41 2.45 -7.63
C TRP A 31 -7.36 1.19 -6.74
N PHE A 32 -8.29 0.26 -6.95
CA PHE A 32 -8.28 -1.08 -6.35
C PHE A 32 -6.99 -1.86 -6.61
N LEU A 33 -6.40 -1.75 -7.82
CA LEU A 33 -5.11 -2.37 -8.14
C LEU A 33 -3.97 -1.77 -7.33
N LEU A 34 -4.03 -0.49 -6.93
CA LEU A 34 -3.00 0.10 -6.08
C LEU A 34 -3.10 -0.39 -4.63
N ILE A 35 -4.30 -0.69 -4.12
CA ILE A 35 -4.53 -1.12 -2.73
C ILE A 35 -4.34 -2.63 -2.53
N SER A 36 -4.68 -3.45 -3.54
CA SER A 36 -4.50 -4.91 -3.53
C SER A 36 -3.11 -5.39 -3.05
N PRO A 37 -1.98 -4.89 -3.58
CA PRO A 37 -0.66 -5.36 -3.17
C PRO A 37 -0.32 -4.99 -1.71
N TRP A 38 -0.87 -3.89 -1.18
CA TRP A 38 -0.68 -3.52 0.23
C TRP A 38 -1.38 -4.49 1.18
N ILE A 39 -2.58 -4.94 0.81
CA ILE A 39 -3.32 -5.96 1.56
C ILE A 39 -2.56 -7.30 1.50
N CYS A 40 -2.03 -7.67 0.34
CA CYS A 40 -1.18 -8.86 0.18
C CYS A 40 0.11 -8.79 1.01
N VAL A 41 0.78 -7.63 1.08
CA VAL A 41 1.94 -7.44 1.95
C VAL A 41 1.52 -7.61 3.41
N TYR A 42 0.43 -6.97 3.85
CA TYR A 42 -0.07 -7.08 5.21
C TYR A 42 -0.35 -8.53 5.64
N PHE A 43 -1.06 -9.30 4.82
CA PHE A 43 -1.31 -10.73 5.09
C PHE A 43 -0.05 -11.61 4.96
N GLY A 44 0.98 -11.13 4.27
CA GLY A 44 2.28 -11.79 4.18
C GLY A 44 3.21 -11.55 5.37
N LEU A 45 2.90 -10.59 6.25
CA LEU A 45 3.65 -10.30 7.48
C LEU A 45 3.33 -11.31 8.59
N THR A 46 4.28 -11.50 9.51
CA THR A 46 4.04 -12.28 10.73
C THR A 46 3.04 -11.56 11.65
N HIS A 47 2.31 -12.32 12.48
CA HIS A 47 1.26 -11.78 13.36
C HIS A 47 1.77 -10.67 14.29
N VAL A 48 3.01 -10.77 14.77
CA VAL A 48 3.66 -9.76 15.61
C VAL A 48 3.87 -8.44 14.85
N GLN A 49 4.29 -8.52 13.59
CA GLN A 49 4.50 -7.34 12.75
C GLN A 49 3.16 -6.71 12.31
N GLN A 50 2.12 -7.51 12.06
CA GLN A 50 0.77 -7.00 11.78
C GLN A 50 0.24 -6.17 12.93
N VAL A 51 0.38 -6.67 14.18
CA VAL A 51 -0.02 -5.94 15.39
C VAL A 51 0.77 -4.65 15.54
N ALA A 52 2.09 -4.67 15.30
CA ALA A 52 2.92 -3.48 15.34
C ALA A 52 2.49 -2.43 14.29
N VAL A 53 2.10 -2.86 13.09
CA VAL A 53 1.57 -1.97 12.04
C VAL A 53 0.22 -1.38 12.45
N ILE A 54 -0.70 -2.15 13.03
CA ILE A 54 -1.97 -1.62 13.56
C ILE A 54 -1.70 -0.62 14.70
N GLN A 55 -0.79 -0.92 15.61
CA GLN A 55 -0.42 -0.01 16.70
C GLN A 55 0.20 1.29 16.15
N TRP A 56 1.10 1.20 15.17
CA TRP A 56 1.65 2.38 14.49
C TRP A 56 0.56 3.19 13.78
N PHE A 57 -0.36 2.52 13.09
CA PHE A 57 -1.45 3.16 12.35
C PHE A 57 -2.46 3.86 13.26
N THR A 58 -2.87 3.19 14.35
CA THR A 58 -3.76 3.74 15.37
C THR A 58 -3.11 4.90 16.10
N HIS A 59 -1.83 4.81 16.44
CA HIS A 59 -1.09 5.92 17.04
C HIS A 59 -1.01 7.13 16.10
N LYS A 60 -0.73 6.88 14.81
CA LYS A 60 -0.66 7.96 13.80
C LYS A 60 -2.01 8.60 13.49
N LEU A 61 -3.11 7.85 13.56
CA LEU A 61 -4.46 8.39 13.44
C LEU A 61 -4.94 9.10 14.72
N SER A 62 -4.51 8.63 15.89
CA SER A 62 -4.85 9.25 17.17
C SER A 62 -4.21 10.64 17.34
N PHE A 63 -3.11 10.93 16.65
CA PHE A 63 -2.51 12.26 16.62
C PHE A 63 -3.40 13.37 16.02
N LYS A 64 -4.54 13.03 15.38
CA LYS A 64 -5.51 14.02 14.90
C LYS A 64 -6.56 14.44 15.94
N LYS A 65 -6.47 13.95 17.19
CA LYS A 65 -7.43 14.25 18.27
C LYS A 65 -6.88 15.16 19.40
N SER A 66 -5.78 15.87 19.18
CA SER A 66 -5.35 16.94 20.08
C SER A 66 -5.65 18.32 19.47
N THR A 67 -6.94 18.62 19.31
CA THR A 67 -7.41 20.00 19.24
C THR A 67 -7.79 20.40 20.65
N LYS A 68 -6.93 21.18 21.30
CA LYS A 68 -7.26 21.99 22.47
C LYS A 68 -6.89 23.42 22.15
#